data_AF-H2CGI9-F1
#
_entry.id   AF-H2CGI9-F1
#
_cell.length_a   1.000
_cell.length_b   1.000
_cell.length_c   1.000
_cell.angle_alpha   90.00
_cell.angle_beta   90.00
_cell.angle_gamma   90.00
#
_symmetry.space_group_name_H-M   'P 1'
#
loop_
_entity.id
_entity.type
_entity.pdbx_description
1 polymer ?
#
loop_
_entity_poly.entity_id
_entity_poly.type
_entity_poly.pdbx_seq_one_letter_code
_entity_poly.pdbx_strand_id
1 'polypeptide(L)'
;MTGRPARQPAALQQTALLTALLLFPLSIPGSLIGEPAYPPVSSTFDLMIVNRRFVSHIAFENTDGRNYLTLIVTHAPAYHAFHATSHPLHYDCATPRHCYEEAKKLNRHLQSGWNIGLALNGSTIEEIVYLEGSLEERPEP
;
A
#
# COMPACT_ATOMS: atom_id res chain seq x y z
N MET A 1 66.25 -9.17 -1.93
CA MET A 1 64.95 -8.50 -1.72
C MET A 1 64.94 -7.21 -2.52
N THR A 2 63.96 -7.06 -3.40
CA THR A 2 63.87 -6.12 -4.52
C THR A 2 63.48 -4.70 -4.08
N GLY A 3 64.31 -3.71 -4.37
CA GLY A 3 63.95 -2.28 -4.30
C GLY A 3 63.84 -1.68 -5.71
N ARG A 4 62.66 -1.13 -6.05
CA ARG A 4 62.34 -0.50 -7.34
C ARG A 4 63.07 0.84 -7.53
N PRO A 5 63.39 1.25 -8.78
CA PRO A 5 63.79 2.63 -9.08
C PRO A 5 62.62 3.46 -9.62
N ALA A 6 62.66 4.80 -9.42
CA ALA A 6 62.31 5.80 -10.45
C ALA A 6 62.52 7.26 -9.97
N ARG A 7 63.46 7.95 -10.62
CA ARG A 7 63.50 9.40 -10.95
C ARG A 7 62.31 9.74 -11.88
N GLN A 8 61.80 10.96 -12.12
CA GLN A 8 62.12 12.38 -11.89
C GLN A 8 60.85 13.22 -12.28
N PRO A 9 60.84 14.57 -12.11
CA PRO A 9 59.65 15.43 -12.13
C PRO A 9 59.47 16.30 -13.41
N ALA A 10 58.46 17.20 -13.33
CA ALA A 10 58.23 18.45 -14.10
C ALA A 10 57.67 18.28 -15.53
N ALA A 11 56.37 18.56 -15.74
CA ALA A 11 55.76 19.88 -15.97
C ALA A 11 55.84 20.32 -17.44
N LEU A 12 54.68 20.42 -18.11
CA LEU A 12 54.48 21.41 -19.16
C LEU A 12 53.01 21.85 -19.19
N GLN A 13 52.89 23.14 -19.34
CA GLN A 13 51.79 24.04 -19.05
C GLN A 13 51.22 24.51 -20.39
N GLN A 14 49.92 24.82 -20.44
CA GLN A 14 49.31 26.02 -21.09
C GLN A 14 47.96 25.77 -21.82
N THR A 15 46.91 26.35 -21.21
CA THR A 15 45.87 27.29 -21.75
C THR A 15 45.30 27.03 -23.15
N ALA A 16 43.99 27.08 -23.43
CA ALA A 16 42.99 28.09 -23.06
C ALA A 16 41.56 27.50 -23.28
N LEU A 17 40.62 27.66 -22.34
CA LEU A 17 39.52 28.64 -22.36
C LEU A 17 38.65 28.64 -23.64
N LEU A 18 37.47 28.00 -23.55
CA LEU A 18 36.23 28.46 -24.19
C LEU A 18 35.00 27.80 -23.53
N THR A 19 34.42 28.57 -22.61
CA THR A 19 32.99 28.74 -22.34
C THR A 19 32.02 28.05 -23.30
N ALA A 20 31.15 27.18 -22.77
CA ALA A 20 29.70 27.27 -22.93
C ALA A 20 29.00 26.42 -21.86
N LEU A 21 28.58 27.11 -20.82
CA LEU A 21 27.60 26.69 -19.83
C LEU A 21 26.28 26.37 -20.56
N LEU A 22 25.92 25.09 -20.69
CA LEU A 22 24.54 24.68 -20.95
C LEU A 22 24.02 23.93 -19.72
N LEU A 23 23.80 24.71 -18.65
CA LEU A 23 22.71 24.44 -17.74
C LEU A 23 21.44 24.45 -18.59
N PHE A 24 20.82 23.30 -18.80
CA PHE A 24 19.42 23.22 -19.16
C PHE A 24 18.61 23.18 -17.86
N PRO A 25 18.10 24.32 -17.33
CA PRO A 25 16.91 24.28 -16.52
C PRO A 25 15.75 24.57 -17.46
N LEU A 26 15.05 23.56 -17.95
CA LEU A 26 13.71 23.79 -18.47
C LEU A 26 12.86 22.54 -18.30
N SER A 27 12.24 22.55 -17.13
CA SER A 27 10.86 22.14 -16.93
C SER A 27 10.55 20.70 -17.33
N ILE A 28 10.78 19.80 -16.38
CA ILE A 28 9.77 18.75 -16.16
C ILE A 28 8.45 19.52 -15.96
N PRO A 29 7.39 19.28 -16.74
CA PRO A 29 6.06 19.75 -16.36
C PRO A 29 5.70 18.98 -15.09
N GLY A 30 6.13 19.51 -13.95
CA GLY A 30 5.63 19.15 -12.65
C GLY A 30 4.16 19.55 -12.61
N SER A 31 3.32 18.53 -12.53
CA SER A 31 2.03 18.50 -11.86
C SER A 31 1.19 19.78 -11.93
N LEU A 32 0.32 19.86 -12.95
CA LEU A 32 -0.96 20.56 -12.85
C LEU A 32 -2.12 19.69 -13.35
N ILE A 33 -2.03 18.39 -13.16
CA ILE A 33 -3.25 17.58 -13.09
C ILE A 33 -3.50 17.47 -11.60
N GLY A 34 -4.41 18.30 -11.11
CA GLY A 34 -4.85 18.24 -9.71
C GLY A 34 -5.09 16.79 -9.36
N GLU A 35 -4.39 16.31 -8.34
CA GLU A 35 -4.80 15.08 -7.66
C GLU A 35 -6.31 15.22 -7.45
N PRO A 36 -7.13 14.27 -7.95
CA PRO A 36 -8.52 14.28 -7.56
C PRO A 36 -8.48 14.23 -6.04
N ALA A 37 -8.96 15.28 -5.38
CA ALA A 37 -9.14 15.28 -3.95
C ALA A 37 -10.05 14.10 -3.66
N TYR A 38 -9.46 12.99 -3.20
CA TYR A 38 -10.20 11.88 -2.63
C TYR A 38 -11.15 12.51 -1.62
N PRO A 39 -12.46 12.23 -1.73
CA PRO A 39 -13.48 13.14 -1.26
C PRO A 39 -13.23 13.53 0.21
N PRO A 40 -13.11 14.82 0.55
CA PRO A 40 -13.05 15.26 1.92
C PRO A 40 -14.48 15.24 2.44
N VAL A 41 -14.96 14.08 2.88
CA VAL A 41 -16.30 13.97 3.43
C VAL A 41 -16.20 13.08 4.65
N SER A 42 -16.34 13.71 5.82
CA SER A 42 -16.75 13.03 7.05
C SER A 42 -17.93 12.15 6.70
N SER A 43 -17.68 10.85 6.58
CA SER A 43 -18.73 9.87 6.42
C SER A 43 -19.32 9.65 7.81
N THR A 44 -20.63 9.83 7.96
CA THR A 44 -21.34 9.48 9.20
C THR A 44 -21.46 7.96 9.39
N PHE A 45 -20.88 7.19 8.46
CA PHE A 45 -20.72 5.74 8.49
C PHE A 45 -19.28 5.43 8.05
N ASP A 46 -18.42 4.94 8.95
CA ASP A 46 -17.04 4.56 8.58
C ASP A 46 -17.03 3.19 7.88
N LEU A 47 -17.71 3.09 6.73
CA LEU A 47 -17.71 1.89 5.90
C LEU A 47 -16.54 1.94 4.90
N MET A 48 -15.65 0.97 5.02
CA MET A 48 -14.54 0.77 4.11
C MET A 48 -14.79 -0.45 3.22
N ILE A 49 -14.80 -0.26 1.90
CA ILE A 49 -14.93 -1.38 0.94
C ILE A 49 -13.55 -1.76 0.43
N VAL A 50 -13.15 -3.02 0.62
CA VAL A 50 -11.86 -3.56 0.18
C VAL A 50 -11.98 -4.94 -0.46
N ASN A 51 -10.91 -5.39 -1.10
CA ASN A 51 -10.76 -6.73 -1.65
C ASN A 51 -9.35 -7.28 -1.41
N ARG A 52 -9.06 -8.46 -1.97
CA ARG A 52 -7.77 -9.13 -1.77
C ARG A 52 -6.55 -8.30 -2.18
N ARG A 53 -6.71 -7.34 -3.09
CA ARG A 53 -5.62 -6.44 -3.49
C ARG A 53 -5.21 -5.50 -2.36
N PHE A 54 -6.20 -5.05 -1.57
CA PHE A 54 -6.01 -4.05 -0.52
C PHE A 54 -5.87 -4.68 0.87
N VAL A 55 -6.25 -5.95 1.05
CA VAL A 55 -5.95 -6.72 2.26
C VAL A 55 -4.66 -7.50 2.03
N SER A 56 -3.55 -7.06 2.64
CA SER A 56 -2.25 -7.72 2.47
C SER A 56 -2.14 -9.00 3.30
N HIS A 57 -2.47 -8.91 4.60
CA HIS A 57 -2.33 -9.98 5.58
C HIS A 57 -3.56 -10.07 6.49
N ILE A 58 -3.84 -11.28 6.96
CA ILE A 58 -4.81 -11.59 8.00
C ILE A 58 -4.02 -12.27 9.11
N ALA A 59 -3.92 -11.62 10.27
CA ALA A 59 -3.14 -12.08 11.41
C ALA A 59 -4.06 -12.42 12.59
N PHE A 60 -3.61 -13.34 13.44
CA PHE A 60 -4.23 -13.64 14.72
C PHE A 60 -3.41 -13.00 15.83
N GLU A 61 -4.05 -12.17 16.63
CA GLU A 61 -3.40 -11.50 17.75
C GLU A 61 -4.16 -11.84 19.03
N ASN A 62 -3.43 -12.09 20.11
CA ASN A 62 -3.99 -12.18 21.44
C ASN A 62 -3.33 -11.09 22.28
N THR A 63 -4.12 -10.14 22.77
CA THR A 63 -3.62 -8.99 23.52
C THR A 63 -4.61 -8.65 24.61
N ASP A 64 -4.11 -8.50 25.83
CA ASP A 64 -4.90 -8.19 27.03
C ASP A 64 -6.10 -9.15 27.25
N GLY A 65 -5.91 -10.43 26.90
CA GLY A 65 -6.94 -11.46 27.04
C GLY A 65 -8.03 -11.43 25.97
N ARG A 66 -7.97 -10.50 25.01
CA ARG A 66 -8.86 -10.44 23.84
C ARG A 66 -8.19 -11.11 22.63
N ASN A 67 -9.00 -11.67 21.75
CA ASN A 67 -8.52 -12.29 20.52
C ASN A 67 -8.95 -11.43 19.35
N TYR A 68 -7.98 -11.02 18.54
CA TYR A 68 -8.23 -10.19 17.38
C TYR A 68 -7.89 -10.93 16.10
N LEU A 69 -8.76 -10.72 15.12
CA LEU A 69 -8.45 -10.93 13.71
C LEU A 69 -7.99 -9.58 13.16
N THR A 70 -6.70 -9.46 12.84
CA THR A 70 -6.09 -8.21 12.39
C THR A 70 -5.92 -8.23 10.87
N LEU A 71 -6.55 -7.28 10.19
CA LEU A 71 -6.45 -7.07 8.75
C LEU A 71 -5.42 -5.97 8.50
N ILE A 72 -4.36 -6.28 7.76
CA ILE A 72 -3.39 -5.29 7.31
C ILE A 72 -3.85 -4.76 5.95
N VAL A 73 -4.45 -3.57 5.95
CA VAL A 73 -4.98 -2.93 4.75
C VAL A 73 -4.03 -1.88 4.18
N THR A 74 -3.99 -1.73 2.86
CA THR A 74 -3.18 -0.73 2.17
C THR A 74 -4.06 0.28 1.44
N HIS A 75 -3.75 1.57 1.63
CA HIS A 75 -4.37 2.66 0.88
C HIS A 75 -3.38 3.21 -0.15
N ALA A 76 -3.44 2.72 -1.39
CA ALA A 76 -2.83 3.42 -2.50
C ALA A 76 -3.67 3.24 -3.76
N PRO A 77 -3.58 4.18 -4.71
CA PRO A 77 -3.98 3.90 -6.07
C PRO A 77 -3.31 2.61 -6.53
N ALA A 78 -4.08 1.78 -7.21
CA ALA A 78 -3.70 0.50 -7.80
C ALA A 78 -2.24 0.42 -8.32
N TYR A 79 -1.72 1.49 -8.89
CA TYR A 79 -0.42 1.59 -9.54
C TYR A 79 0.77 1.92 -8.61
N HIS A 80 0.54 2.28 -7.35
CA HIS A 80 1.58 2.59 -6.35
C HIS A 80 1.45 1.76 -5.06
N ALA A 81 0.93 0.54 -5.15
CA ALA A 81 0.76 -0.33 -3.98
C ALA A 81 2.05 -0.55 -3.16
N PHE A 82 3.23 -0.43 -3.78
CA PHE A 82 4.53 -0.52 -3.10
C PHE A 82 4.85 0.69 -2.19
N HIS A 83 4.24 1.86 -2.43
CA HIS A 83 4.38 3.06 -1.62
C HIS A 83 3.15 3.31 -0.72
N ALA A 84 2.20 2.37 -0.69
CA ALA A 84 1.01 2.49 0.13
C ALA A 84 1.37 2.44 1.61
N THR A 85 0.76 3.32 2.41
CA THR A 85 0.82 3.16 3.86
C THR A 85 -0.12 2.02 4.25
N SER A 86 0.42 1.08 5.03
CA SER A 86 -0.34 -0.05 5.58
C SER A 86 -0.88 0.32 6.96
N HIS A 87 -2.12 -0.07 7.25
CA HIS A 87 -2.76 0.15 8.54
C HIS A 87 -3.34 -1.15 9.07
N PRO A 88 -3.12 -1.50 10.35
CA PRO A 88 -3.79 -2.62 10.98
C PRO A 88 -5.22 -2.21 11.40
N LEU A 89 -6.18 -3.07 11.09
CA LEU A 89 -7.57 -2.99 11.55
C LEU A 89 -7.90 -4.24 12.34
N HIS A 90 -8.52 -4.09 13.51
CA HIS A 90 -8.70 -5.17 14.48
C HIS A 90 -10.18 -5.54 14.63
N TYR A 91 -10.51 -6.81 14.39
CA TYR A 91 -11.83 -7.37 14.66
C TYR A 91 -11.75 -8.27 15.91
N ASP A 92 -12.44 -7.89 17.00
CA ASP A 92 -12.49 -8.72 18.21
C ASP A 92 -13.37 -9.95 17.98
N CYS A 93 -12.73 -11.11 17.99
CA CYS A 93 -13.45 -12.37 18.02
C CYS A 93 -13.46 -12.87 19.46
N ALA A 94 -14.65 -12.79 20.07
CA ALA A 94 -14.91 -13.23 21.45
C ALA A 94 -14.23 -14.54 21.89
N THR A 95 -13.95 -15.47 20.96
CA THR A 95 -13.15 -16.67 21.22
C THR A 95 -12.09 -16.91 20.13
N PRO A 96 -10.98 -17.62 20.43
CA PRO A 96 -9.99 -18.01 19.43
C PRO A 96 -10.58 -18.85 18.28
N ARG A 97 -11.55 -19.71 18.60
CA ARG A 97 -12.26 -20.52 17.60
C ARG A 97 -13.06 -19.64 16.65
N HIS A 98 -13.73 -18.61 17.17
CA HIS A 98 -14.47 -17.66 16.33
C HIS A 98 -13.52 -16.91 15.39
N CYS A 99 -12.36 -16.45 15.89
CA CYS A 99 -11.34 -15.85 15.02
C CYS A 99 -10.95 -16.79 13.89
N TYR A 100 -10.67 -18.06 14.19
CA TYR A 100 -10.22 -19.02 13.19
C TYR A 100 -11.25 -19.26 12.08
N GLU A 101 -12.53 -19.43 12.46
CA GLU A 101 -13.59 -19.63 11.47
C GLU A 101 -13.85 -18.37 10.63
N GLU A 102 -13.84 -17.18 11.25
CA GLU A 102 -14.05 -15.92 10.51
C GLU A 102 -12.86 -15.64 9.58
N ALA A 103 -11.62 -15.90 10.01
CA ALA A 103 -10.44 -15.81 9.17
C ALA A 103 -10.53 -16.72 7.93
N LYS A 104 -11.00 -17.95 8.11
CA LYS A 104 -11.21 -18.90 7.00
C LYS A 104 -12.27 -18.39 6.03
N LYS A 105 -13.39 -17.87 6.54
CA LYS A 105 -14.48 -17.31 5.73
C LYS A 105 -14.00 -16.07 4.96
N LEU A 106 -13.34 -15.14 5.64
CA LEU A 106 -12.71 -13.95 5.07
C LEU A 106 -11.72 -14.31 3.97
N ASN A 107 -10.80 -15.23 4.24
CA ASN A 107 -9.80 -15.63 3.26
C ASN A 107 -10.44 -16.26 2.01
N ARG A 108 -11.44 -17.15 2.18
CA ARG A 108 -12.17 -17.72 1.03
C ARG A 108 -12.88 -16.65 0.20
N HIS A 109 -13.55 -15.70 0.86
CA HIS A 109 -14.27 -14.62 0.17
C HIS A 109 -13.35 -13.66 -0.59
N LEU A 110 -12.20 -13.33 0.01
CA LEU A 110 -11.20 -12.52 -0.68
C LEU A 110 -10.56 -13.29 -1.85
N GLN A 111 -10.35 -14.61 -1.71
CA GLN A 111 -9.83 -15.46 -2.77
C GLN A 111 -10.78 -15.62 -3.96
N SER A 112 -12.10 -15.52 -3.77
CA SER A 112 -13.07 -15.53 -4.86
C SER A 112 -13.14 -14.21 -5.63
N GLY A 113 -12.41 -13.18 -5.20
CA GLY A 113 -12.33 -11.89 -5.87
C GLY A 113 -13.45 -10.91 -5.48
N TRP A 114 -14.31 -11.30 -4.55
CA TRP A 114 -15.36 -10.44 -4.03
C TRP A 114 -14.84 -9.37 -3.08
N ASN A 115 -15.62 -8.31 -2.95
CA ASN A 115 -15.34 -7.23 -2.01
C ASN A 115 -15.91 -7.57 -0.63
N ILE A 116 -15.36 -6.94 0.40
CA ILE A 116 -15.92 -6.89 1.74
C ILE A 116 -16.18 -5.43 2.12
N GLY A 117 -17.23 -5.18 2.88
CA GLY A 117 -17.42 -3.95 3.63
C GLY A 117 -16.90 -4.13 5.06
N LEU A 118 -16.24 -3.12 5.59
CA LEU A 118 -15.79 -3.06 6.99
C LEU A 118 -16.43 -1.85 7.64
N ALA A 119 -17.27 -2.04 8.65
CA ALA A 119 -17.75 -0.95 9.49
C ALA A 119 -16.68 -0.69 10.57
N LEU A 120 -16.18 0.54 10.66
CA LEU A 120 -15.05 0.89 11.51
C LEU A 120 -15.44 1.83 12.64
N ASN A 121 -14.66 1.78 13.71
CA ASN A 121 -14.60 2.77 14.77
C ASN A 121 -13.12 2.97 15.11
N GLY A 122 -12.51 3.96 14.45
CA GLY A 122 -11.06 4.09 14.41
C GLY A 122 -10.39 2.88 13.75
N SER A 123 -9.47 2.22 14.45
CA SER A 123 -8.81 0.98 13.98
C SER A 123 -9.59 -0.29 14.32
N THR A 124 -10.74 -0.18 14.99
CA THR A 124 -11.57 -1.34 15.34
C THR A 124 -12.56 -1.60 14.21
N ILE A 125 -12.70 -2.87 13.83
CA ILE A 125 -13.75 -3.34 12.92
C ILE A 125 -14.93 -3.75 13.80
N GLU A 126 -16.05 -3.06 13.65
CA GLU A 126 -17.31 -3.39 14.33
C GLU A 126 -18.07 -4.48 13.57
N GLU A 127 -18.01 -4.47 12.24
CA GLU A 127 -18.70 -5.45 11.38
C GLU A 127 -17.92 -5.74 10.09
N ILE A 128 -17.93 -7.02 9.65
CA ILE A 128 -17.45 -7.46 8.34
C ILE A 128 -18.65 -7.89 7.48
N VAL A 129 -18.93 -7.13 6.44
CA VAL A 129 -20.01 -7.39 5.48
C VAL A 129 -19.44 -8.09 4.24
N TYR A 130 -19.97 -9.28 3.93
CA TYR A 130 -19.54 -10.07 2.78
C TYR A 130 -20.38 -9.69 1.56
N LEU A 131 -19.77 -8.98 0.60
CA LEU A 131 -20.46 -8.50 -0.59
C LEU A 131 -20.33 -9.54 -1.71
N GLU A 132 -21.40 -10.25 -2.00
CA GLU A 132 -21.51 -11.14 -3.16
C GLU A 132 -22.08 -10.34 -4.34
N GLY A 133 -21.58 -10.55 -5.55
CA GLY A 133 -22.22 -9.97 -6.74
C GLY A 133 -23.50 -10.74 -7.04
N SER A 134 -24.57 -10.02 -7.37
CA SER A 134 -25.77 -10.65 -7.91
C SER A 134 -25.38 -11.41 -9.18
N LEU A 135 -25.77 -12.69 -9.25
CA LEU A 135 -25.77 -13.47 -10.50
C LEU A 135 -26.93 -12.99 -11.40
N GLU A 136 -27.06 -11.68 -11.61
CA GLU A 136 -28.08 -11.12 -12.50
C GLU A 136 -27.57 -11.11 -13.94
N GLU A 137 -28.11 -12.06 -14.70
CA GLU A 137 -28.22 -12.14 -16.16
C GLU A 137 -26.96 -11.81 -16.97
N ARG A 138 -26.13 -12.84 -17.16
CA ARG A 138 -25.35 -12.93 -18.40
C ARG A 138 -26.37 -13.24 -19.51
N PRO A 139 -26.64 -12.35 -20.49
CA PRO A 139 -27.44 -12.74 -21.65
C PRO A 139 -26.69 -13.87 -22.35
N GLU A 140 -27.37 -15.00 -22.56
CA GLU A 140 -26.80 -16.10 -23.33
C GLU A 140 -26.44 -15.61 -24.75
N PRO A 141 -25.33 -16.12 -25.32
CA PRO A 141 -24.84 -15.70 -26.64
C PRO A 141 -25.81 -16.00 -27.78
#